data_AF-H5V7P8-F1
#
_entry.id   AF-H5V7P8-F1
#
_cell.length_a   1.000
_cell.length_b   1.000
_cell.length_c   1.000
_cell.angle_alpha   90.00
_cell.angle_beta   90.00
_cell.angle_gamma   90.00
#
_symmetry.space_group_name_H-M   'P 1'
#
loop_
_entity.id
_entity.type
_entity.pdbx_description
1 polymer ?
#
loop_
_entity_poly.entity_id
_entity_poly.type
_entity_poly.pdbx_seq_one_letter_code
_entity_poly.pdbx_strand_id
1 'polypeptide(L)'
;MTMCRVLCVARAGFYAWLHNPVSARDKDNQRLLTLIRDSYSLSGGVYGYRRVHGDLNEIGETCGKNRVGRIMQLNRIKAVRGYKAPRRIAGRPSVVAPNRVQRQFTVVRANQVWVTDITYIRTWQGWLYLAVVIDLFARNVVGWSMKPTLSRELALDALMMAVWRRHRTLRPGQPVRQRRLAALLPGQ
;
A
#
# COMPACT_ATOMS: atom_id res chain seq x y z
N MET A 1 45.00 -33.49 22.30
CA MET A 1 44.45 -33.54 23.68
C MET A 1 44.56 -32.22 24.42
N THR A 2 45.66 -31.49 24.24
CA THR A 2 45.92 -30.19 24.88
C THR A 2 44.83 -29.15 24.58
N MET A 3 44.35 -29.10 23.33
CA MET A 3 43.37 -28.10 22.88
C MET A 3 41.99 -28.21 23.56
N CYS A 4 41.44 -29.41 23.79
CA CYS A 4 40.14 -29.57 24.48
C CYS A 4 40.22 -29.18 25.97
N ARG A 5 41.38 -29.38 26.60
CA ARG A 5 41.61 -28.94 27.99
C ARG A 5 41.74 -27.41 28.09
N VAL A 6 42.47 -26.79 27.15
CA VAL A 6 42.63 -25.33 27.07
C VAL A 6 41.29 -24.63 26.83
N LEU A 7 40.42 -25.21 26.01
CA LEU A 7 39.10 -24.66 25.67
C LEU A 7 37.97 -25.12 26.62
N CYS A 8 38.27 -25.92 27.65
CA CYS A 8 37.29 -26.48 28.59
C CYS A 8 36.10 -27.22 27.92
N VAL A 9 36.34 -27.95 26.82
CA VAL A 9 35.30 -28.71 26.10
C VAL A 9 35.46 -30.20 26.36
N ALA A 10 34.35 -30.90 26.57
CA ALA A 10 34.34 -32.35 26.71
C ALA A 10 34.89 -33.04 25.45
N ARG A 11 35.84 -33.97 25.62
CA ARG A 11 36.48 -34.72 24.54
C ARG A 11 35.45 -35.43 23.64
N ALA A 12 34.45 -36.07 24.24
CA ALA A 12 33.39 -36.76 23.51
C ALA A 12 32.56 -35.80 22.63
N GLY A 13 32.24 -34.60 23.13
CA GLY A 13 31.55 -33.57 22.35
C GLY A 13 32.38 -33.06 21.17
N PHE A 14 33.70 -32.91 21.35
CA PHE A 14 34.60 -32.52 20.26
C PHE A 14 34.65 -33.57 19.15
N TYR A 15 34.79 -34.86 19.46
CA TYR A 15 34.78 -35.90 18.43
C TYR A 15 33.39 -36.09 17.79
N ALA A 16 32.31 -35.95 18.56
CA ALA A 16 30.96 -35.96 18.01
C ALA A 16 30.77 -34.83 16.98
N TRP A 17 31.24 -33.61 17.28
CA TRP A 17 31.26 -32.51 16.34
C TRP A 17 32.23 -32.74 15.17
N LEU A 18 33.40 -33.33 15.41
CA LEU A 18 34.37 -33.63 14.35
C LEU A 18 33.78 -34.57 13.28
N HIS A 19 33.00 -35.56 13.71
CA HIS A 19 32.30 -36.48 12.81
C HIS A 19 30.99 -35.90 12.24
N ASN A 20 30.33 -35.00 12.97
CA ASN A 20 29.09 -34.34 12.55
C ASN A 20 29.11 -32.85 12.92
N PRO A 21 29.76 -32.00 12.11
CA PRO A 21 29.99 -30.60 12.47
C PRO A 21 28.74 -29.73 12.36
N VAL A 22 27.72 -30.19 11.62
CA VAL A 22 26.46 -29.47 11.40
C VAL A 22 25.39 -30.01 12.33
N SER A 23 24.87 -29.13 13.20
CA SER A 23 23.79 -29.48 14.12
C SER A 23 22.50 -29.80 13.37
N ALA A 24 21.63 -30.64 13.95
CA ALA A 24 20.29 -30.89 13.39
C ALA A 24 19.48 -29.59 13.20
N ARG A 25 19.67 -28.63 14.10
CA ARG A 25 19.04 -27.30 14.03
C ARG A 25 19.53 -26.50 12.83
N ASP A 26 20.80 -26.61 12.47
CA ASP A 26 21.36 -25.92 11.30
C ASP A 26 20.93 -26.58 9.99
N LYS A 27 20.84 -27.91 9.95
CA LYS A 27 20.22 -28.62 8.82
C LYS A 27 18.77 -28.15 8.60
N ASP A 28 17.97 -28.03 9.67
CA ASP A 28 16.61 -27.51 9.56
C ASP A 28 16.56 -26.01 9.22
N ASN A 29 17.52 -25.19 9.69
CA ASN A 29 17.62 -23.79 9.25
C ASN A 29 17.94 -23.68 7.75
N GLN A 30 18.76 -24.58 7.21
CA GLN A 30 19.08 -24.63 5.77
C GLN A 30 17.84 -25.04 4.96
N ARG A 31 17.08 -26.04 5.40
CA ARG A 31 15.78 -26.41 4.80
C ARG A 31 14.82 -25.23 4.79
N LEU A 32 14.67 -24.55 5.93
CA LEU A 32 13.78 -23.41 6.07
C LEU A 32 14.25 -22.20 5.24
N LEU A 33 15.56 -22.02 5.05
CA LEU A 33 16.12 -20.97 4.20
C LEU A 33 15.69 -21.14 2.74
N THR A 34 15.58 -22.37 2.22
CA THR A 34 15.10 -22.63 0.86
C THR A 34 13.68 -22.10 0.68
N LEU A 35 12.77 -22.46 1.60
CA LEU A 35 11.38 -22.00 1.57
C LEU A 35 11.26 -20.47 1.72
N ILE A 36 12.10 -19.88 2.56
CA ILE A 36 12.20 -18.41 2.70
C ILE A 36 12.61 -17.76 1.38
N ARG A 37 13.58 -18.34 0.65
CA ARG A 37 14.03 -17.82 -0.64
C ARG A 37 12.94 -17.95 -1.70
N ASP A 38 12.19 -19.04 -1.70
CA ASP A 38 11.10 -19.26 -2.64
C ASP A 38 9.99 -18.22 -2.44
N SER A 39 9.47 -18.07 -1.22
CA SER A 39 8.49 -17.03 -0.87
C SER A 39 9.02 -15.62 -1.20
N TYR A 40 10.27 -15.32 -0.85
CA TYR A 40 10.87 -14.02 -1.14
C TYR A 40 10.95 -13.75 -2.66
N SER A 41 11.35 -14.74 -3.45
CA SER A 41 11.50 -14.63 -4.91
C SER A 41 10.14 -14.50 -5.61
N LEU A 42 9.15 -15.29 -5.20
CA LEU A 42 7.77 -15.18 -5.67
C LEU A 42 7.17 -13.79 -5.40
N SER A 43 7.55 -13.15 -4.29
CA SER A 43 7.13 -11.78 -3.97
C SER A 43 7.85 -10.68 -4.78
N GLY A 44 8.79 -11.03 -5.66
CA GLY A 44 9.66 -10.07 -6.33
C GLY A 44 10.59 -9.31 -5.37
N GLY A 45 10.89 -9.91 -4.22
CA GLY A 45 11.71 -9.32 -3.16
C GLY A 45 10.99 -8.28 -2.29
N VAL A 46 9.69 -8.06 -2.46
CA VAL A 46 8.93 -7.06 -1.68
C VAL A 46 8.70 -7.52 -0.23
N TYR A 47 8.65 -8.83 0.01
CA TYR A 47 8.27 -9.36 1.31
C TYR A 47 9.40 -9.28 2.34
N GLY A 48 9.04 -8.82 3.54
CA GLY A 48 9.87 -8.92 4.74
C GLY A 48 9.50 -10.14 5.57
N TYR A 49 10.30 -10.41 6.62
CA TYR A 49 10.19 -11.63 7.42
C TYR A 49 8.80 -11.91 8.00
N ARG A 50 7.96 -10.89 8.23
CA ARG A 50 6.59 -11.07 8.70
C ARG A 50 5.66 -11.63 7.62
N ARG A 51 5.81 -11.20 6.37
CA ARG A 51 5.00 -11.69 5.25
C ARG A 51 5.50 -13.07 4.81
N VAL A 52 6.82 -13.24 4.71
CA VAL A 52 7.43 -14.56 4.48
C VAL A 52 7.00 -15.57 5.54
N HIS A 53 6.95 -15.19 6.83
CA HIS A 53 6.41 -16.06 7.88
C HIS A 53 4.93 -16.41 7.67
N GLY A 54 4.12 -15.48 7.16
CA GLY A 54 2.74 -15.73 6.76
C GLY A 54 2.65 -16.78 5.65
N ASP A 55 3.43 -16.62 4.58
CA ASP A 55 3.47 -17.56 3.46
C ASP A 55 3.90 -18.96 3.93
N LEU A 56 4.93 -19.03 4.79
CA LEU A 56 5.41 -20.28 5.39
C LEU A 56 4.29 -20.96 6.21
N ASN A 57 3.57 -20.20 7.02
CA ASN A 57 2.44 -20.76 7.77
C ASN A 57 1.32 -21.27 6.83
N GLU A 58 1.06 -20.59 5.71
CA GLU A 58 0.03 -20.95 4.73
C GLU A 58 0.36 -22.29 4.03
N ILE A 59 1.63 -22.57 3.79
CA ILE A 59 2.10 -23.86 3.25
C ILE A 59 2.29 -24.94 4.34
N GLY A 60 1.90 -24.66 5.60
CA GLY A 60 1.94 -25.63 6.71
C GLY A 60 3.27 -25.69 7.47
N GLU A 61 4.21 -24.79 7.23
CA GLU A 61 5.50 -24.76 7.93
C GLU A 61 5.37 -24.17 9.33
N THR A 62 5.60 -24.99 10.35
CA THR A 62 5.53 -24.56 11.74
C THR A 62 6.87 -23.94 12.17
N CYS A 63 6.99 -22.61 12.04
CA CYS A 63 8.18 -21.88 12.48
C CYS A 63 7.85 -20.55 13.18
N GLY A 64 8.74 -20.10 14.06
CA GLY A 64 8.57 -18.83 14.74
C GLY A 64 8.99 -17.64 13.87
N LYS A 65 8.19 -16.57 13.83
CA LYS A 65 8.51 -15.33 13.09
C LYS A 65 9.91 -14.76 13.34
N ASN A 66 10.40 -14.84 14.58
CA ASN A 66 11.75 -14.38 14.95
C ASN A 66 12.85 -15.27 14.38
N ARG A 67 12.59 -16.58 14.24
CA ARG A 67 13.50 -17.53 13.58
C ARG A 67 13.64 -17.19 12.10
N VAL A 68 12.52 -16.93 11.42
CA VAL A 68 12.50 -16.46 10.02
C VAL A 68 13.29 -15.16 9.88
N GLY A 69 13.02 -14.19 10.76
CA GLY A 69 13.76 -12.91 10.79
C GLY A 69 15.27 -13.08 10.95
N ARG A 70 15.70 -13.95 11.88
CA ARG A 70 17.12 -14.27 12.11
C ARG A 70 17.77 -14.92 10.88
N ILE A 71 17.10 -15.91 10.27
CA ILE A 71 17.63 -16.61 9.07
C ILE A 71 17.75 -15.63 7.89
N MET A 72 16.73 -14.80 7.65
CA MET A 72 16.77 -13.77 6.62
C MET A 72 17.92 -12.78 6.85
N GLN A 73 18.10 -12.32 8.09
CA GLN A 73 19.18 -11.40 8.45
C GLN A 73 20.57 -12.00 8.20
N LEU A 74 20.81 -13.23 8.65
CA LEU A 74 22.09 -13.94 8.44
C LEU A 74 22.40 -14.14 6.96
N ASN A 75 21.38 -14.30 6.13
CA ASN A 75 21.50 -14.49 4.67
C ASN A 75 21.36 -13.20 3.87
N ARG A 76 21.35 -12.03 4.54
CA ARG A 76 21.22 -10.70 3.91
C ARG A 76 19.95 -10.53 3.04
N ILE A 77 18.91 -11.31 3.30
CA ILE A 77 17.60 -11.18 2.64
C ILE A 77 16.83 -10.05 3.33
N LYS A 78 16.50 -9.00 2.59
CA LYS A 78 15.78 -7.83 3.10
C LYS A 78 14.72 -7.41 2.10
N ALA A 79 13.53 -7.10 2.61
CA ALA A 79 12.44 -6.55 1.80
C ALA A 79 12.90 -5.33 0.99
N VAL A 80 12.81 -5.43 -0.32
CA VAL A 80 12.99 -4.31 -1.25
C VAL A 80 11.77 -3.42 -1.12
N ARG A 81 11.98 -2.20 -0.61
CA ARG A 81 10.95 -1.18 -0.53
C ARG A 81 11.03 -0.31 -1.77
N GLY A 82 10.07 -0.46 -2.67
CA GLY A 82 9.76 0.58 -3.64
C GLY A 82 9.19 1.78 -2.89
N TYR A 83 9.66 2.99 -3.22
CA TYR A 83 9.35 4.28 -2.60
C TYR A 83 10.11 4.58 -1.29
N LYS A 84 10.85 5.70 -1.34
CA LYS A 84 11.53 6.31 -0.18
C LYS A 84 10.54 6.44 0.97
N ALA A 85 10.98 6.12 2.19
CA ALA A 85 10.19 6.39 3.38
C ALA A 85 9.67 7.85 3.32
N PRO A 86 8.40 8.11 3.69
CA PRO A 86 7.86 9.46 3.70
C PRO A 86 8.82 10.35 4.49
N ARG A 87 9.36 11.38 3.85
CA ARG A 87 10.17 12.38 4.59
C ARG A 87 9.23 13.07 5.56
N ARG A 88 9.67 13.22 6.81
CA ARG A 88 8.96 14.02 7.80
C ARG A 88 8.89 15.45 7.25
N ILE A 89 7.70 15.89 6.85
CA ILE A 89 7.48 17.26 6.39
C ILE A 89 7.60 18.14 7.64
N ALA A 90 8.67 18.94 7.70
CA ALA A 90 8.81 19.99 8.69
C ALA A 90 8.15 21.25 8.13
N GLY A 91 7.18 21.81 8.85
CA GLY A 91 6.43 22.99 8.45
C GLY A 91 5.44 23.39 9.54
N ARG A 92 4.86 24.60 9.43
CA ARG A 92 3.77 25.02 10.33
C ARG A 92 2.60 24.05 10.14
N PRO A 93 1.99 23.54 11.22
CA PRO A 93 0.79 22.73 11.09
C PRO A 93 -0.26 23.57 10.36
N SER A 94 -0.77 23.05 9.25
CA SER A 94 -1.98 23.62 8.64
C SER A 94 -3.11 23.54 9.67
N VAL A 95 -4.07 24.47 9.62
CA VAL A 95 -5.31 24.34 10.39
C VAL A 95 -6.01 23.08 9.87
N VAL A 96 -5.85 21.98 10.59
CA VAL A 96 -6.45 20.70 10.22
C VAL A 96 -7.93 20.77 10.57
N ALA A 97 -8.80 20.75 9.56
CA ALA A 97 -10.23 20.62 9.80
C ALA A 97 -10.50 19.32 10.57
N PRO A 98 -11.43 19.32 11.55
CA PRO A 98 -11.78 18.11 12.29
C PRO A 98 -12.16 16.97 11.33
N ASN A 99 -11.56 15.79 11.52
CA ASN A 99 -11.92 14.61 10.74
C ASN A 99 -13.28 14.07 11.18
N ARG A 100 -14.35 14.55 10.53
CA ARG A 100 -15.73 14.14 10.81
C ARG A 100 -16.07 12.75 10.28
N VAL A 101 -15.36 12.26 9.25
CA VAL A 101 -15.68 10.99 8.58
C VAL A 101 -15.12 9.81 9.35
N GLN A 102 -13.97 9.94 10.01
CA GLN A 102 -13.35 8.87 10.81
C GLN A 102 -13.26 7.51 10.08
N ARG A 103 -13.03 7.53 8.76
CA ARG A 103 -13.03 6.35 7.86
C ARG A 103 -14.35 5.57 7.80
N GLN A 104 -15.46 6.17 8.22
CA GLN A 104 -16.81 5.64 8.04
C GLN A 104 -17.31 6.01 6.64
N PHE A 105 -17.15 5.08 5.68
CA PHE A 105 -17.54 5.29 4.29
C PHE A 105 -18.96 4.77 3.96
N THR A 106 -19.62 4.15 4.94
CA THR A 106 -20.99 3.68 4.83
C THR A 106 -21.92 4.82 5.20
N VAL A 107 -22.62 5.38 4.22
CA VAL A 107 -23.55 6.51 4.37
C VAL A 107 -24.97 6.10 4.01
N VAL A 108 -25.96 6.68 4.67
CA VAL A 108 -27.38 6.27 4.56
C VAL A 108 -28.18 7.13 3.59
N ARG A 109 -27.68 8.32 3.20
CA ARG A 109 -28.36 9.24 2.29
C ARG A 109 -27.38 9.96 1.37
N ALA A 110 -27.87 10.33 0.18
CA ALA A 110 -27.16 11.17 -0.77
C ALA A 110 -26.77 12.53 -0.16
N ASN A 111 -25.66 13.11 -0.64
CA ASN A 111 -25.14 14.42 -0.24
C ASN A 111 -24.77 14.57 1.25
N GLN A 112 -24.55 13.46 1.97
CA GLN A 112 -24.02 13.49 3.34
C GLN A 112 -22.50 13.59 3.38
N VAL A 113 -21.82 12.82 2.54
CA VAL A 113 -20.36 12.80 2.45
C VAL A 113 -19.96 12.77 0.98
N TRP A 114 -19.12 13.73 0.60
CA TRP A 114 -18.45 13.73 -0.69
C TRP A 114 -16.99 13.37 -0.51
N VAL A 115 -16.46 12.60 -1.44
CA VAL A 115 -15.03 12.29 -1.51
C VAL A 115 -14.47 12.88 -2.79
N THR A 116 -13.26 13.40 -2.69
CA THR A 116 -12.57 14.04 -3.80
C THR A 116 -11.19 13.46 -3.99
N ASP A 117 -10.77 13.35 -5.24
CA ASP A 117 -9.39 13.03 -5.58
C ASP A 117 -8.90 13.94 -6.70
N ILE A 118 -7.59 14.19 -6.73
CA ILE A 118 -6.92 14.87 -7.84
C ILE A 118 -5.92 13.91 -8.43
N THR A 119 -6.12 13.60 -9.70
CA THR A 119 -5.22 12.75 -10.48
C THR A 119 -4.65 13.54 -11.65
N TYR A 120 -3.63 12.97 -12.30
CA TYR A 120 -3.01 13.53 -13.48
C TYR A 120 -3.04 12.49 -14.62
N ILE A 121 -3.38 12.96 -15.81
CA ILE A 121 -3.53 12.16 -17.02
C ILE A 121 -2.44 12.58 -17.98
N ARG A 122 -1.68 11.61 -18.50
CA ARG A 122 -0.69 11.86 -19.55
C ARG A 122 -1.42 12.02 -20.88
N THR A 123 -1.24 13.17 -21.53
CA THR A 123 -1.75 13.45 -22.88
C THR A 123 -0.57 13.72 -23.82
N TRP A 124 -0.79 13.75 -25.13
CA TRP A 124 0.25 14.09 -26.11
C TRP A 124 0.80 15.52 -25.94
N GLN A 125 -0.02 16.43 -25.43
CA GLN A 125 0.32 17.85 -25.23
C GLN A 125 0.91 18.14 -23.84
N GLY A 126 1.00 17.12 -22.97
CA GLY A 126 1.54 17.28 -21.61
C GLY A 126 0.66 16.62 -20.55
N TRP A 127 0.80 17.08 -19.30
CA TRP A 127 0.01 16.60 -18.17
C TRP A 127 -1.29 17.37 -18.04
N LEU A 128 -2.40 16.65 -17.87
CA LEU A 128 -3.70 17.21 -17.55
C LEU A 128 -4.08 16.80 -16.13
N TYR A 129 -4.34 17.76 -15.26
CA TYR A 129 -4.81 17.50 -13.91
C TYR A 129 -6.33 17.46 -13.89
N LEU A 130 -6.89 16.43 -13.26
CA LEU A 130 -8.32 16.19 -13.14
C LEU A 130 -8.69 16.11 -11.66
N ALA A 131 -9.57 16.99 -11.21
CA ALA A 131 -10.23 16.89 -9.91
C ALA A 131 -11.63 16.32 -10.08
N VAL A 132 -12.00 15.34 -9.25
CA VAL A 132 -13.32 14.70 -9.28
C VAL A 132 -13.92 14.72 -7.88
N VAL A 133 -15.23 14.99 -7.78
CA VAL A 133 -16.05 14.94 -6.56
C VAL A 133 -17.13 13.87 -6.75
N ILE A 134 -17.18 12.90 -5.83
CA ILE A 134 -18.11 11.78 -5.86
C ILE A 134 -18.99 11.82 -4.60
N ASP A 135 -20.29 11.55 -4.75
CA ASP A 135 -21.17 11.25 -3.62
C ASP A 135 -20.97 9.81 -3.15
N LEU A 136 -20.62 9.62 -1.86
CA LEU A 136 -20.38 8.28 -1.32
C LEU A 136 -21.60 7.38 -1.32
N PHE A 137 -22.81 7.94 -1.25
CA PHE A 137 -24.03 7.14 -1.25
C PHE A 137 -24.34 6.64 -2.67
N ALA A 138 -24.50 7.57 -3.61
CA ALA A 138 -24.95 7.27 -4.96
C ALA A 138 -23.83 6.82 -5.91
N ARG A 139 -22.57 6.97 -5.51
CA ARG A 139 -21.37 6.62 -6.30
C ARG A 139 -21.30 7.33 -7.66
N ASN A 140 -22.00 8.45 -7.80
CA ASN A 140 -21.98 9.26 -9.01
C ASN A 140 -21.02 10.45 -8.89
N VAL A 141 -20.50 10.89 -10.04
CA VAL A 141 -19.68 12.10 -10.12
C VAL A 141 -20.60 13.32 -10.03
N VAL A 142 -20.50 14.04 -8.91
CA VAL A 142 -21.29 15.25 -8.67
C VAL A 142 -20.57 16.52 -9.12
N GLY A 143 -19.25 16.50 -9.26
CA GLY A 143 -18.48 17.63 -9.78
C GLY A 143 -17.13 17.19 -10.33
N TRP A 144 -16.59 17.95 -11.29
CA TRP A 144 -15.25 17.72 -11.83
C TRP A 144 -14.69 18.98 -12.47
N SER A 145 -13.37 19.06 -12.60
CA SER A 145 -12.66 20.12 -13.32
C SER A 145 -11.33 19.59 -13.86
N MET A 146 -10.85 20.18 -14.96
CA MET A 146 -9.59 19.81 -15.62
C MET A 146 -8.76 21.06 -15.89
N LYS A 147 -7.46 21.04 -15.57
CA LYS A 147 -6.52 22.14 -15.83
C LYS A 147 -5.13 21.62 -16.19
N PRO A 148 -4.31 22.40 -16.93
CA PRO A 148 -2.93 22.02 -17.27
C PRO A 148 -1.97 22.05 -16.07
N THR A 149 -2.35 22.68 -14.97
CA THR A 149 -1.52 22.80 -13.75
C THR A 149 -2.29 22.40 -12.50
N LEU A 150 -1.56 21.94 -11.47
CA LEU A 150 -2.11 21.66 -10.15
C LEU A 150 -2.33 22.97 -9.40
N SER A 151 -3.48 23.60 -9.62
CA SER A 151 -3.83 24.90 -9.05
C SER A 151 -4.97 24.81 -8.03
N ARG A 152 -5.14 25.84 -7.20
CA ARG A 152 -6.25 25.91 -6.24
C ARG A 152 -7.61 25.90 -6.94
N GLU A 153 -7.68 26.58 -8.08
CA GLU A 153 -8.89 26.74 -8.89
C GLU A 153 -9.39 25.38 -9.38
N LEU A 154 -8.50 24.43 -9.69
CA LEU A 154 -8.89 23.07 -10.11
C LEU A 154 -9.84 22.42 -9.08
N ALA A 155 -9.46 22.48 -7.80
CA ALA A 155 -10.27 21.92 -6.72
C ALA A 155 -11.54 22.74 -6.44
N LEU A 156 -11.44 24.08 -6.47
CA LEU A 156 -12.58 24.97 -6.25
C LEU A 156 -13.65 24.80 -7.33
N ASP A 157 -13.27 24.74 -8.59
CA ASP A 157 -14.19 24.61 -9.72
C ASP A 157 -14.98 23.29 -9.64
N ALA A 158 -14.29 22.19 -9.31
CA ALA A 158 -14.92 20.88 -9.14
C ALA A 158 -15.91 20.87 -7.96
N LEU A 159 -15.53 21.49 -6.83
CA LEU A 159 -16.38 21.61 -5.65
C LEU A 159 -17.59 22.51 -5.91
N MET A 160 -17.38 23.66 -6.55
CA MET A 160 -18.46 24.57 -6.93
C MET A 160 -19.46 23.85 -7.82
N MET A 161 -18.99 23.13 -8.86
CA MET A 161 -19.87 22.33 -9.72
C MET A 161 -20.75 21.36 -8.91
N ALA A 162 -20.18 20.67 -7.92
CA ALA A 162 -20.91 19.75 -7.05
C ALA A 162 -21.99 20.48 -6.21
N VAL A 163 -21.64 21.61 -5.59
CA VAL A 163 -22.57 22.44 -4.82
C VAL A 163 -23.73 22.94 -5.69
N TRP A 164 -23.44 23.47 -6.87
CA TRP A 164 -24.46 23.97 -7.80
C TRP A 164 -25.43 22.86 -8.25
N ARG A 165 -24.94 21.65 -8.52
CA ARG A 165 -25.79 20.51 -8.90
C ARG A 165 -26.67 20.02 -7.74
N ARG A 166 -26.15 20.04 -6.50
CA ARG A 166 -26.94 19.71 -5.30
C ARG A 166 -28.09 20.69 -5.08
N HIS A 167 -27.88 21.99 -5.28
CA HIS A 167 -28.96 22.97 -5.12
C HIS A 167 -30.09 22.80 -6.15
N ARG A 168 -29.80 22.22 -7.33
CA ARG A 168 -30.82 21.94 -8.34
C ARG A 168 -31.68 20.72 -7.99
N THR A 169 -31.12 19.69 -7.36
CA THR A 169 -31.89 18.49 -6.96
C THR A 169 -32.79 18.72 -5.76
N LEU A 170 -32.56 19.77 -4.97
CA LEU A 170 -33.39 20.14 -3.81
C LEU A 170 -34.61 21.02 -4.16
N ARG A 171 -34.76 21.47 -5.41
CA ARG A 171 -35.95 22.19 -5.87
C ARG A 171 -36.99 21.17 -6.36
N PRO A 172 -38.18 21.04 -5.73
CA PRO A 172 -39.21 20.14 -6.23
C PRO A 172 -39.75 20.67 -7.57
N GLY A 173 -39.73 19.84 -8.61
CA GLY A 173 -40.59 20.05 -9.79
C GLY A 173 -39.94 20.25 -11.17
N GLN A 174 -38.66 19.93 -11.42
CA GLN A 174 -38.18 19.85 -12.81
C GLN A 174 -37.48 18.51 -13.12
N PRO A 175 -37.89 17.80 -14.18
CA PRO A 175 -37.30 16.52 -14.54
C PRO A 175 -35.83 16.70 -14.96
N VAL A 176 -34.97 15.85 -14.43
CA VAL A 176 -33.56 15.74 -14.82
C VAL A 176 -33.52 15.22 -16.25
N ARG A 177 -33.38 16.11 -17.24
CA ARG A 177 -32.99 15.70 -18.60
C ARG A 177 -31.58 15.11 -18.53
N GLN A 178 -31.46 13.79 -18.56
CA GLN A 178 -30.22 13.11 -18.95
C GLN A 178 -29.87 13.57 -20.37
N ARG A 179 -29.02 14.59 -20.49
CA ARG A 179 -28.34 14.86 -21.76
C ARG A 179 -27.38 13.70 -22.00
N ARG A 180 -27.77 12.77 -22.89
CA ARG A 180 -26.83 11.84 -23.54
C ARG A 180 -25.66 12.68 -24.08
N LEU A 181 -24.44 12.27 -23.77
CA LEU A 181 -23.23 12.80 -24.41
C LEU A 181 -23.33 12.49 -25.91
N ALA A 182 -23.57 13.51 -26.73
CA ALA A 182 -23.21 13.47 -28.13
C ALA A 182 -21.72 13.83 -28.21
N ALA A 183 -20.93 12.86 -28.67
CA ALA A 183 -19.54 13.08 -29.01
C ALA A 183 -19.44 14.11 -30.15
N LEU A 184 -18.80 15.24 -29.89
CA LEU A 184 -18.29 16.13 -30.93
C LEU A 184 -16.91 15.59 -31.33
N LEU A 185 -16.88 14.80 -32.40
CA LEU A 185 -15.69 14.66 -33.24
C LEU A 185 -15.64 15.89 -34.16
N PRO A 186 -14.53 16.63 -34.24
CA PRO A 186 -14.30 17.51 -35.39
C PRO A 186 -13.73 16.67 -36.53
N GLY A 187 -14.44 16.67 -37.65
CA GLY A 187 -13.92 16.25 -38.94
C GLY A 187 -13.42 17.47 -39.73
N GLN A 188 -12.37 17.19 -40.52
CA GLN A 188 -11.69 18.00 -41.54
C GLN A 188 -10.65 19.00 -41.03
#